data_AF-D9VXN7-F1
#
_entry.id   AF-D9VXN7-F1
#
_cell.length_a   1.000
_cell.length_b   1.000
_cell.length_c   1.000
_cell.angle_alpha   90.00
_cell.angle_beta   90.00
_cell.angle_gamma   90.00
#
_symmetry.space_group_name_H-M   'P 1'
#
loop_
_entity.id
_entity.type
_entity.pdbx_description
1 polymer ?
#
loop_
_entity_poly.entity_id
_entity_poly.type
_entity_poly.pdbx_seq_one_letter_code
_entity_poly.pdbx_strand_id
1 'polypeptide(L)'
;MMPSIKNAESIAFSRIKLLVADVLKAAREVTRRDDAPDTQEAYALLNLAQTAESLALSLPVEMLPDEEWRYVSDAEYAACDELLAILADLPKD
;
A
#
# COMPACT_ATOMS: atom_id res chain seq x y z
N MET A 1 2.79 -33.34 -9.02
CA MET A 1 4.10 -32.68 -9.23
C MET A 1 3.83 -31.20 -9.41
N MET A 2 3.96 -30.40 -8.34
CA MET A 2 3.77 -28.95 -8.45
C MET A 2 5.05 -28.32 -9.02
N PRO A 3 4.94 -27.33 -9.93
CA PRO A 3 6.11 -26.61 -10.43
C PRO A 3 6.82 -25.92 -9.26
N SER A 4 8.06 -26.34 -9.01
CA SER A 4 8.95 -25.73 -8.04
C SER A 4 9.41 -24.40 -8.62
N ILE A 5 9.02 -23.29 -7.99
CA ILE A 5 9.53 -21.94 -8.31
C ILE A 5 10.99 -21.89 -7.85
N LYS A 6 11.88 -22.49 -8.65
CA LYS A 6 13.32 -22.34 -8.51
C LYS A 6 13.74 -21.22 -9.46
N ASN A 7 14.20 -20.11 -8.87
CA ASN A 7 14.89 -18.99 -9.51
C ASN A 7 14.04 -17.77 -9.94
N ALA A 8 13.18 -17.26 -9.04
CA ALA A 8 13.16 -15.81 -8.87
C ALA A 8 14.24 -15.52 -7.84
N GLU A 9 15.34 -14.86 -8.22
CA GLU A 9 16.31 -14.37 -7.25
C GLU A 9 15.53 -13.63 -6.16
N SER A 10 15.57 -14.15 -4.92
CA SER A 10 14.86 -13.55 -3.81
C SER A 10 15.32 -12.10 -3.71
N ILE A 11 14.45 -11.16 -4.10
CA ILE A 11 14.76 -9.74 -3.99
C ILE A 11 14.97 -9.49 -2.50
N ALA A 12 16.15 -8.98 -2.15
CA ALA A 12 16.44 -8.67 -0.76
C ALA A 12 15.36 -7.72 -0.24
N PHE A 13 14.86 -7.99 0.96
CA PHE A 13 13.75 -7.26 1.55
C PHE A 13 14.00 -5.74 1.61
N SER A 14 15.24 -5.35 1.89
CA SER A 14 15.72 -3.97 1.83
C SER A 14 15.57 -3.33 0.44
N ARG A 15 15.76 -4.11 -0.63
CA ARG A 15 15.57 -3.64 -2.01
C ARG A 15 14.08 -3.44 -2.32
N ILE A 16 13.19 -4.26 -1.77
CA ILE A 16 11.73 -4.03 -1.92
C ILE A 16 11.35 -2.70 -1.29
N LYS A 17 11.78 -2.42 -0.05
CA LYS A 17 11.53 -1.15 0.62
C LYS A 17 11.97 0.06 -0.20
N LEU A 18 13.17 0.01 -0.77
CA LEU A 18 13.69 1.08 -1.63
C LEU A 18 12.83 1.29 -2.88
N LEU A 19 12.45 0.21 -3.55
CA LEU A 19 11.58 0.28 -4.74
C LEU A 19 10.20 0.83 -4.40
N VAL A 20 9.64 0.46 -3.26
CA VAL A 20 8.36 1.00 -2.78
C VAL A 20 8.48 2.49 -2.49
N ALA A 21 9.55 2.92 -1.81
CA ALA A 21 9.81 4.34 -1.56
C ALA A 21 9.90 5.15 -2.86
N ASP A 22 10.61 4.63 -3.86
CA ASP A 22 10.73 5.27 -5.18
C ASP A 22 9.38 5.39 -5.90
N VAL A 23 8.56 4.33 -5.87
CA VAL A 23 7.21 4.34 -6.46
C VAL A 23 6.30 5.36 -5.77
N LEU A 24 6.25 5.36 -4.44
CA LEU A 24 5.42 6.29 -3.67
C LEU A 24 5.86 7.74 -3.89
N LYS A 25 7.17 8.00 -3.92
CA LYS A 25 7.72 9.33 -4.20
C LYS A 25 7.30 9.82 -5.58
N ALA A 26 7.47 8.99 -6.62
CA ALA A 26 7.11 9.34 -8.00
C ALA A 26 5.59 9.55 -8.14
N ALA A 27 4.77 8.66 -7.57
CA ALA A 27 3.32 8.78 -7.58
C ALA A 27 2.86 10.09 -6.93
N ARG A 28 3.41 10.43 -5.75
CA ARG A 28 3.10 11.67 -5.02
C ARG A 28 3.59 12.93 -5.72
N GLU A 29 4.67 12.85 -6.50
CA GLU A 29 5.13 13.98 -7.32
C GLU A 29 4.14 14.26 -8.45
N VAL A 30 3.61 13.22 -9.09
CA VAL A 30 2.59 13.34 -10.13
C VAL A 30 1.28 13.89 -9.56
N THR A 31 0.81 13.38 -8.41
CA THR A 31 -0.47 13.80 -7.82
C THR A 31 -0.45 15.18 -7.18
N ARG A 32 0.74 15.70 -6.79
CA ARG A 32 0.92 17.06 -6.25
C ARG A 32 1.03 18.15 -7.31
N ARG A 33 1.09 17.82 -8.59
CA ARG A 33 1.09 18.85 -9.64
C ARG A 33 -0.27 19.53 -9.67
N ASP A 34 -0.31 20.76 -9.14
CA ASP A 34 -1.48 21.65 -9.12
C ASP A 34 -1.88 22.14 -10.52
N ASP A 35 -0.96 22.02 -11.48
CA ASP A 35 -1.22 22.27 -12.89
C ASP A 35 -2.05 21.09 -13.39
N ALA A 36 -3.35 21.06 -13.11
CA ALA A 36 -4.25 20.04 -13.64
C ALA A 36 -4.21 20.13 -15.18
N PRO A 37 -3.53 19.22 -15.89
CA PRO A 37 -3.37 19.40 -17.31
C PRO A 37 -4.67 18.90 -17.94
N ASP A 38 -5.28 19.74 -18.75
CA ASP A 38 -6.49 19.53 -19.52
C ASP A 38 -6.32 18.53 -20.68
N THR A 39 -5.28 17.70 -20.62
CA THR A 39 -4.92 16.70 -21.62
C THR A 39 -5.25 15.29 -21.14
N GLN A 40 -5.66 14.43 -22.07
CA GLN A 40 -5.93 13.01 -21.77
C GLN A 40 -4.70 12.28 -21.22
N GLU A 41 -3.51 12.65 -21.68
CA GLU A 41 -2.23 12.08 -21.26
C GLU A 41 -1.98 12.33 -19.77
N ALA A 42 -2.34 13.52 -19.28
CA ALA A 42 -2.19 13.85 -17.88
C ALA A 42 -3.18 13.09 -16.98
N TYR A 43 -4.43 12.94 -17.40
CA TYR A 43 -5.38 12.08 -16.69
C TYR A 43 -4.90 10.63 -16.63
N ALA A 44 -4.35 10.11 -17.74
CA ALA A 44 -3.77 8.77 -17.76
C ALA A 44 -2.60 8.63 -16.77
N LEU A 45 -1.72 9.63 -16.73
CA LEU A 45 -0.58 9.65 -15.80
C LEU A 45 -1.05 9.73 -14.34
N LEU A 46 -2.07 10.53 -14.03
CA LEU A 46 -2.64 10.64 -12.69
C LEU A 46 -3.26 9.31 -12.24
N ASN A 47 -4.05 8.68 -13.10
CA ASN A 47 -4.66 7.38 -12.82
C ASN A 47 -3.59 6.30 -12.59
N LEU A 48 -2.51 6.31 -13.38
CA LEU A 48 -1.40 5.40 -13.22
C LEU A 48 -0.68 5.62 -11.89
N ALA A 49 -0.43 6.88 -11.51
CA ALA A 49 0.18 7.23 -10.23
C ALA A 49 -0.66 6.76 -9.04
N GLN A 50 -1.97 7.00 -9.06
CA GLN A 50 -2.89 6.54 -8.02
C GLN A 50 -2.95 5.00 -7.92
N THR A 51 -2.94 4.32 -9.07
CA THR A 51 -2.92 2.86 -9.12
C THR A 51 -1.60 2.31 -8.57
N ALA A 52 -0.47 2.92 -8.91
CA ALA A 52 0.84 2.53 -8.42
C ALA A 52 0.98 2.74 -6.91
N GLU A 53 0.49 3.87 -6.38
CA GLU A 53 0.45 4.15 -4.94
C GLU A 53 -0.42 3.12 -4.21
N SER A 54 -1.63 2.85 -4.72
CA SER A 54 -2.52 1.85 -4.12
C SER A 54 -1.91 0.45 -4.12
N LEU A 55 -1.25 0.06 -5.20
CA LEU A 55 -0.54 -1.22 -5.28
C LEU A 55 0.63 -1.29 -4.30
N ALA A 56 1.43 -0.24 -4.21
CA ALA A 56 2.55 -0.15 -3.28
C ALA A 56 2.10 -0.28 -1.82
N LEU A 57 1.03 0.44 -1.44
CA LEU A 57 0.47 0.40 -0.08
C LEU A 57 -0.30 -0.89 0.25
N SER A 58 -0.59 -1.73 -0.74
CA SER A 58 -1.21 -3.06 -0.52
C SER A 58 -0.21 -4.13 -0.08
N LEU A 59 1.09 -3.83 -0.13
CA LEU A 59 2.15 -4.74 0.32
C LEU A 59 2.11 -4.91 1.84
N PRO A 60 2.62 -6.05 2.37
CA PRO A 60 2.81 -6.22 3.81
C PRO A 60 3.60 -5.06 4.41
N VAL A 61 3.23 -4.63 5.63
CA VAL A 61 3.83 -3.46 6.32
C VAL A 61 5.35 -3.57 6.40
N GLU A 62 5.85 -4.79 6.60
CA GLU A 62 7.29 -5.03 6.68
C GLU A 62 8.00 -4.64 5.38
N MET A 63 7.34 -4.75 4.21
CA MET A 63 7.88 -4.38 2.90
C MET A 63 7.77 -2.88 2.59
N LEU A 64 7.05 -2.12 3.41
CA LEU A 64 6.90 -0.68 3.25
C LEU A 64 8.12 0.07 3.82
N PRO A 65 8.42 1.27 3.31
CA PRO A 65 9.35 2.21 3.93
C PRO A 65 8.91 2.53 5.36
N ASP A 66 9.88 2.76 6.25
CA ASP A 66 9.61 2.94 7.69
C ASP A 66 8.74 4.18 7.95
N GLU A 67 8.82 5.21 7.10
CA GLU A 67 7.98 6.40 7.15
C GLU A 67 6.50 6.15 6.82
N GLU A 68 6.19 5.07 6.11
CA GLU A 68 4.82 4.66 5.78
C GLU A 68 4.22 3.74 6.85
N TRP A 69 5.01 3.35 7.85
CA TRP A 69 4.51 2.59 8.98
C TRP A 69 3.60 3.48 9.79
N ARG A 70 2.29 3.28 9.62
CA ARG A 70 1.31 3.89 10.51
C ARG A 70 1.43 3.22 11.87
N TYR A 71 1.92 3.97 12.86
CA TYR A 71 1.76 3.58 14.25
C TYR A 71 0.28 3.64 14.59
N VAL A 72 -0.33 2.49 14.79
CA VAL A 72 -1.71 2.38 15.27
C VAL A 72 -1.70 2.74 16.75
N SER A 73 -2.48 3.74 17.14
CA SER A 73 -2.57 4.15 18.53
C SER A 73 -3.28 3.09 19.38
N ASP A 74 -2.97 3.05 20.68
CA ASP A 74 -3.67 2.15 21.63
C ASP A 74 -5.20 2.35 21.58
N ALA A 75 -5.67 3.57 21.31
CA ALA A 75 -7.08 3.87 21.15
C ALA A 75 -7.70 3.23 19.91
N GLU A 76 -6.97 3.17 18.80
CA GLU A 76 -7.42 2.48 17.58
C GLU A 76 -7.44 0.96 17.77
N TYR A 77 -6.48 0.40 18.50
CA TYR A 77 -6.52 -1.02 18.88
C TYR A 77 -7.74 -1.32 19.76
N ALA A 78 -7.98 -0.50 20.79
CA ALA A 78 -9.15 -0.67 21.66
C ALA A 78 -10.47 -0.59 20.89
N ALA A 79 -10.59 0.32 19.93
CA ALA A 79 -11.77 0.43 19.07
C ALA A 79 -11.95 -0.80 18.16
N CYS A 80 -10.86 -1.34 17.60
CA CYS A 80 -10.90 -2.58 16.83
C CYS A 80 -11.32 -3.78 17.69
N ASP A 81 -10.80 -3.89 18.92
CA ASP A 81 -11.16 -4.96 19.85
C ASP A 81 -12.64 -4.89 20.24
N GLU A 82 -13.17 -3.69 20.47
CA GLU A 82 -14.60 -3.47 20.75
C GLU A 82 -15.48 -3.89 19.56
N LEU A 83 -15.10 -3.52 18.33
CA LEU A 83 -15.80 -3.93 17.11
C LEU A 83 -15.77 -5.46 16.93
N LEU A 84 -14.64 -6.11 17.19
CA LEU A 84 -14.52 -7.56 17.09
C LEU A 84 -15.38 -8.27 18.13
N ALA A 85 -15.46 -7.75 19.36
CA ALA A 85 -16.32 -8.29 20.40
C ALA A 85 -17.81 -8.19 20.01
N ILE A 86 -18.24 -7.05 19.49
CA ILE A 86 -19.61 -6.85 18.99
C ILE A 86 -19.93 -7.83 17.85
N LEU A 87 -19.00 -7.99 16.90
CA LEU A 87 -19.19 -8.92 15.77
C LEU A 87 -19.22 -10.38 16.21
N ALA A 88 -18.48 -10.75 17.25
CA ALA A 88 -18.48 -12.10 17.80
C ALA A 88 -19.80 -12.46 18.50
N ASP A 89 -20.46 -11.47 19.11
CA ASP A 89 -21.74 -11.62 19.83
C ASP A 89 -22.98 -11.47 18.92
N LEU A 90 -22.80 -11.15 17.64
CA LEU A 90 -23.92 -11.13 16.69
C LEU A 90 -24.48 -12.54 16.48
N PRO A 91 -25.82 -12.71 16.47
CA PRO A 91 -26.44 -13.99 16.17
C PRO A 91 -26.02 -14.44 14.78
N LYS A 92 -25.50 -15.67 14.70
CA LYS A 92 -25.19 -16.32 13.41
C LYS A 92 -26.50 -16.86 12.86
N ASP A 93 -27.04 -16.18 11.85
CA ASP A 93 -28.11 -16.70 10.99
C ASP A 93 -27.64 -17.94 10.19
#